data_AF-A0A3D5J161-F1
#
_entry.id   AF-A0A3D5J161-F1
#
_cell.length_a   1.000
_cell.length_b   1.000
_cell.length_c   1.000
_cell.angle_alpha   90.00
_cell.angle_beta   90.00
_cell.angle_gamma   90.00
#
_symmetry.space_group_name_H-M   'P 1'
#
loop_
_entity.id
_entity.type
_entity.pdbx_description
1 polymer ?
#
loop_
_entity_poly.entity_id
_entity_poly.type
_entity_poly.pdbx_seq_one_letter_code
_entity_poly.pdbx_strand_id
1 'polypeptide(L)'
;VQLSVLDQVKNPKLVVLDTMNFWMDNTLEDLKKVIAKVDVITINDEEARQLSGEYSLVKAAREIEKMGPEYVVIKKGEHGALLFHKEKVFFAPALPLEEVFDPTGAGDTFAGGFIGYLAHTDDISFENLKNAIIYGSNLASFCVEKFGTERMKNLSKEDINMRLEEFKKLTQFKIALK
;
A
#
# COMPACT_ATOMS: atom_id res chain seq x y z
N VAL A 1 -5.80 -22.07 -0.75
CA VAL A 1 -6.97 -21.23 -1.09
C VAL A 1 -6.60 -20.03 -1.95
N GLN A 2 -5.63 -19.18 -1.57
CA GLN A 2 -5.30 -17.98 -2.37
C GLN A 2 -4.78 -18.31 -3.78
N LEU A 3 -3.84 -19.26 -3.90
CA LEU A 3 -3.37 -19.75 -5.21
C LEU A 3 -4.52 -20.24 -6.09
N SER A 4 -5.44 -21.02 -5.52
CA SER A 4 -6.58 -21.53 -6.29
C SER A 4 -7.53 -20.43 -6.75
N VAL A 5 -7.66 -19.31 -6.01
CA VAL A 5 -8.44 -18.15 -6.48
C VAL A 5 -7.72 -17.49 -7.66
N LEU A 6 -6.42 -17.25 -7.53
CA LEU A 6 -5.62 -16.62 -8.59
C LEU A 6 -5.60 -17.46 -9.87
N ASP A 7 -5.44 -18.78 -9.77
CA ASP A 7 -5.41 -19.69 -10.92
C ASP A 7 -6.76 -19.77 -11.67
N GLN A 8 -7.86 -19.29 -11.08
CA GLN A 8 -9.17 -19.19 -11.74
C GLN A 8 -9.35 -17.88 -12.53
N VAL A 9 -8.54 -16.84 -12.26
CA VAL A 9 -8.63 -15.55 -12.95
C VAL A 9 -7.83 -15.59 -14.24
N LYS A 10 -8.49 -15.38 -15.37
CA LYS A 10 -7.85 -15.39 -16.70
C LYS A 10 -7.32 -14.01 -17.05
N ASN A 11 -6.02 -13.92 -17.36
CA ASN A 11 -5.33 -12.70 -17.84
C ASN A 11 -5.64 -11.45 -16.99
N PRO A 12 -5.39 -11.47 -15.67
CA PRO A 12 -5.53 -10.25 -14.86
C PRO A 12 -4.57 -9.18 -15.37
N LYS A 13 -5.03 -7.93 -15.45
CA LYS A 13 -4.16 -6.77 -15.78
C LYS A 13 -3.20 -6.42 -14.63
N LEU A 14 -3.62 -6.70 -13.40
CA LEU A 14 -2.89 -6.41 -12.17
C LEU A 14 -3.39 -7.35 -11.06
N VAL A 15 -2.46 -7.90 -10.29
CA VAL A 15 -2.70 -8.73 -9.11
C VAL A 15 -1.98 -8.10 -7.92
N VAL A 16 -2.75 -7.73 -6.90
CA VAL A 16 -2.25 -7.08 -5.69
C VAL A 16 -2.43 -8.03 -4.50
N LEU A 17 -1.39 -8.16 -3.68
CA LEU A 17 -1.38 -8.97 -2.46
C LEU A 17 -1.16 -8.09 -1.24
N ASP A 18 -1.99 -8.25 -0.22
CA ASP A 18 -1.65 -7.93 1.18
C ASP A 18 -1.53 -9.24 1.96
N THR A 19 -0.74 -9.25 3.02
CA THR A 19 -0.54 -10.42 3.88
C THR A 19 -0.35 -9.96 5.33
N MET A 20 -0.05 -10.90 6.23
CA MET A 20 0.23 -10.61 7.62
C MET A 20 1.30 -11.57 8.17
N ASN A 21 1.94 -11.18 9.26
CA ASN A 21 2.90 -12.01 10.03
C ASN A 21 2.41 -13.44 10.29
N PHE A 22 1.12 -13.65 10.58
CA PHE A 22 0.56 -14.99 10.81
C PHE A 22 0.85 -15.96 9.67
N TRP A 23 0.73 -15.53 8.40
CA TRP A 23 1.03 -16.39 7.25
C TRP A 23 2.53 -16.60 7.04
N MET A 24 3.34 -15.61 7.44
CA MET A 24 4.80 -15.70 7.43
C MET A 24 5.31 -16.67 8.50
N ASP A 25 4.72 -16.68 9.68
CA ASP A 25 5.13 -17.54 10.80
C ASP A 25 4.68 -19.00 10.61
N ASN A 26 3.51 -19.21 10.02
CA ASN A 26 2.87 -20.53 9.99
C ASN A 26 2.95 -21.21 8.61
N THR A 27 3.04 -20.46 7.52
CA THR A 27 2.89 -20.98 6.14
C THR A 27 3.78 -20.28 5.12
N LEU A 28 5.00 -19.87 5.50
CA LEU A 28 5.87 -19.03 4.66
C LEU A 28 6.09 -19.58 3.25
N GLU A 29 6.30 -20.88 3.12
CA GLU A 29 6.60 -21.51 1.83
C GLU A 29 5.41 -21.49 0.88
N ASP A 30 4.18 -21.58 1.39
CA ASP A 30 2.98 -21.42 0.57
C ASP A 30 2.70 -19.94 0.26
N LEU A 31 2.99 -19.03 1.18
CA LEU A 31 2.92 -17.59 0.94
C LEU A 31 3.88 -17.17 -0.17
N LYS A 32 5.14 -17.65 -0.16
CA LYS A 32 6.12 -17.38 -1.22
C LYS A 32 5.63 -17.82 -2.61
N LYS A 33 4.91 -18.94 -2.70
CA LYS A 33 4.30 -19.38 -3.97
C LYS A 33 3.24 -18.40 -4.48
N VAL A 34 2.48 -17.77 -3.58
CA VAL A 34 1.53 -16.70 -3.94
C VAL A 34 2.28 -15.45 -4.38
N ILE A 35 3.26 -15.00 -3.58
CA ILE A 35 4.11 -13.83 -3.87
C ILE A 35 4.75 -13.93 -5.25
N ALA A 36 5.19 -15.12 -5.65
CA ALA A 36 5.78 -15.38 -6.97
C ALA A 36 4.83 -15.15 -8.16
N LYS A 37 3.53 -14.97 -7.92
CA LYS A 37 2.50 -14.82 -8.96
C LYS A 37 1.74 -13.49 -8.90
N VAL A 38 2.18 -12.53 -8.08
CA VAL A 38 1.51 -11.22 -7.98
C VAL A 38 2.38 -10.11 -8.55
N ASP A 39 1.76 -9.02 -8.99
CA ASP A 39 2.46 -7.87 -9.58
C ASP A 39 2.85 -6.84 -8.52
N VAL A 40 1.99 -6.65 -7.51
CA VAL A 40 2.19 -5.72 -6.41
C VAL A 40 2.03 -6.46 -5.09
N ILE A 41 2.98 -6.28 -4.18
CA ILE A 41 2.80 -6.65 -2.77
C ILE A 41 2.73 -5.38 -1.92
N THR A 42 1.72 -5.30 -1.05
CA THR A 42 1.60 -4.26 -0.03
C THR A 42 1.77 -4.89 1.32
N ILE A 43 2.68 -4.40 2.15
CA ILE A 43 2.98 -4.94 3.49
C ILE A 43 3.43 -3.78 4.39
N ASN A 44 3.45 -3.99 5.70
CA ASN A 44 4.06 -3.01 6.62
C ASN A 44 5.60 -3.19 6.70
N ASP A 45 6.29 -2.29 7.41
CA ASP A 45 7.75 -2.32 7.50
C ASP A 45 8.29 -3.46 8.36
N GLU A 46 7.53 -3.97 9.34
CA GLU A 46 7.89 -5.16 10.12
C GLU A 46 7.82 -6.42 9.26
N GLU A 47 6.72 -6.59 8.52
CA GLU A 47 6.50 -7.67 7.54
C GLU A 47 7.56 -7.65 6.44
N ALA A 48 7.93 -6.46 5.95
CA ALA A 48 8.98 -6.33 4.94
C ALA A 48 10.33 -6.82 5.46
N ARG A 49 10.67 -6.48 6.72
CA ARG A 49 11.90 -6.96 7.38
C ARG A 49 11.85 -8.46 7.64
N GLN A 50 10.71 -8.97 8.11
CA GLN A 50 10.52 -10.39 8.38
C GLN A 50 10.65 -11.22 7.10
N LEU A 51 10.00 -10.79 6.01
CA LEU A 51 9.99 -11.52 4.74
C LEU A 51 11.37 -11.52 4.07
N SER A 52 12.07 -10.39 4.11
CA SER A 52 13.38 -10.23 3.43
C SER A 52 14.59 -10.64 4.27
N GLY A 53 14.49 -10.62 5.60
CA GLY A 53 15.64 -10.71 6.51
C GLY A 53 16.51 -9.45 6.56
N GLU A 54 16.11 -8.37 5.89
CA GLU A 54 16.88 -7.13 5.78
C GLU A 54 16.27 -6.02 6.63
N TYR A 55 17.11 -5.30 7.39
CA TYR A 55 16.64 -4.16 8.19
C TYR A 55 16.35 -2.91 7.35
N SER A 56 17.17 -2.68 6.32
CA SER A 56 17.00 -1.53 5.41
C SER A 56 15.83 -1.77 4.47
N LEU A 57 14.84 -0.89 4.47
CA LEU A 57 13.65 -1.04 3.61
C LEU A 57 13.99 -1.04 2.11
N VAL A 58 15.04 -0.35 1.71
CA VAL A 58 15.52 -0.37 0.31
C VAL A 58 16.08 -1.74 -0.05
N LYS A 59 16.83 -2.38 0.86
CA LYS A 59 17.32 -3.76 0.64
C LYS A 59 16.18 -4.76 0.73
N ALA A 60 15.29 -4.61 1.70
CA ALA A 60 14.11 -5.46 1.88
C ALA A 60 13.25 -5.48 0.61
N ALA A 61 12.94 -4.31 0.06
CA ALA A 61 12.19 -4.20 -1.20
C ALA A 61 12.89 -4.94 -2.34
N ARG A 62 14.21 -4.78 -2.50
CA ARG A 62 14.98 -5.49 -3.54
C ARG A 62 14.96 -7.00 -3.36
N GLU A 63 15.02 -7.52 -2.14
CA GLU A 63 14.91 -8.97 -1.90
C GLU A 63 13.49 -9.48 -2.18
N ILE A 64 12.47 -8.68 -1.86
CA ILE A 64 11.07 -9.05 -2.10
C ILE A 64 10.74 -9.00 -3.60
N GLU A 65 11.25 -8.03 -4.36
CA GLU A 65 11.11 -7.98 -5.82
C GLU A 65 11.64 -9.27 -6.49
N LYS A 66 12.76 -9.83 -5.98
CA LYS A 66 13.30 -11.12 -6.47
C LYS A 66 12.37 -12.31 -6.21
N MET A 67 11.41 -12.19 -5.29
CA MET A 67 10.44 -13.24 -5.02
C MET A 67 9.33 -13.30 -6.06
N GLY A 68 9.13 -12.26 -6.88
CA GLY A 68 8.10 -12.22 -7.92
C GLY A 68 7.54 -10.83 -8.22
N PRO A 69 7.10 -10.03 -7.22
CA PRO A 69 6.41 -8.77 -7.43
C PRO A 69 7.25 -7.75 -8.21
N GLU A 70 6.62 -7.09 -9.18
CA GLU A 70 7.23 -5.97 -9.92
C GLU A 70 7.26 -4.69 -9.10
N TYR A 71 6.31 -4.53 -8.18
CA TYR A 71 6.17 -3.38 -7.29
C TYR A 71 6.06 -3.82 -5.83
N VAL A 72 6.76 -3.12 -4.95
CA VAL A 72 6.67 -3.34 -3.49
C VAL A 72 6.20 -2.06 -2.82
N VAL A 73 5.08 -2.14 -2.11
CA VAL A 73 4.55 -1.06 -1.27
C VAL A 73 4.81 -1.39 0.19
N ILE A 74 5.59 -0.55 0.88
CA ILE A 74 5.87 -0.68 2.30
C ILE A 74 5.14 0.43 3.06
N LYS A 75 4.11 0.05 3.81
CA LYS A 75 3.31 0.91 4.70
C LYS A 75 4.07 1.11 6.00
N LYS A 76 4.17 2.35 6.50
CA LYS A 76 4.87 2.69 7.74
C LYS A 76 3.95 3.35 8.75
N GLY A 77 2.70 2.89 8.83
CA GLY A 77 1.67 3.48 9.69
C GLY A 77 1.60 5.01 9.55
N GLU A 78 1.74 5.72 10.67
CA GLU A 78 1.74 7.18 10.78
C GLU A 78 2.94 7.88 10.09
N HIS A 79 3.89 7.13 9.52
CA HIS A 79 5.04 7.68 8.80
C HIS A 79 4.92 7.60 7.28
N GLY A 80 3.78 7.17 6.75
CA GLY A 80 3.47 7.17 5.32
C GLY A 80 3.72 5.84 4.64
N ALA A 81 3.97 5.86 3.33
CA ALA A 81 4.19 4.67 2.53
C ALA A 81 5.31 4.86 1.50
N LEU A 82 6.02 3.78 1.19
CA LEU A 82 7.06 3.74 0.17
C LEU A 82 6.60 2.85 -0.99
N LEU A 83 6.81 3.29 -2.22
CA LEU A 83 6.69 2.48 -3.43
C LEU A 83 8.06 2.23 -4.01
N PHE A 84 8.35 0.97 -4.27
CA PHE A 84 9.57 0.53 -4.92
C PHE A 84 9.24 -0.08 -6.28
N HIS A 85 10.09 0.24 -7.25
CA HIS A 85 10.15 -0.44 -8.54
C HIS A 85 11.56 -0.32 -9.10
N LYS A 86 12.34 -1.40 -9.04
CA LYS A 86 13.75 -1.43 -9.45
C LYS A 86 14.56 -0.38 -8.68
N GLU A 87 15.12 0.60 -9.39
CA GLU A 87 15.87 1.71 -8.78
C GLU A 87 15.00 2.91 -8.40
N LYS A 88 13.71 2.91 -8.78
CA LYS A 88 12.80 4.00 -8.47
C LYS A 88 12.21 3.81 -7.09
N VAL A 89 12.15 4.91 -6.34
CA VAL A 89 11.49 4.99 -5.04
C VAL A 89 10.57 6.20 -5.05
N PHE A 90 9.35 6.01 -4.58
CA PHE A 90 8.45 7.10 -4.25
C PHE A 90 8.05 7.02 -2.78
N PHE A 91 8.03 8.16 -2.11
CA PHE A 91 7.58 8.29 -0.73
C PHE A 91 6.30 9.12 -0.70
N ALA A 92 5.22 8.51 -0.21
CA ALA A 92 4.00 9.19 0.15
C ALA A 92 4.06 9.53 1.64
N PRO A 93 3.95 10.81 2.03
CA PRO A 93 3.83 11.16 3.44
C PRO A 93 2.54 10.58 4.02
N ALA A 94 2.52 10.35 5.33
CA ALA A 94 1.26 10.22 6.05
C ALA A 94 0.68 11.61 6.31
N LEU A 95 -0.65 11.66 6.44
CA LEU A 95 -1.30 12.84 6.97
C LEU A 95 -1.09 12.87 8.49
N PRO A 96 -0.61 13.99 9.07
CA PRO A 96 -0.51 14.13 10.51
C PRO A 96 -1.93 14.27 11.10
N LEU A 97 -2.43 13.17 11.68
CA LEU A 97 -3.68 13.15 12.42
C LEU A 97 -3.39 13.47 13.90
N GLU A 98 -4.28 14.23 14.54
CA GLU A 98 -4.16 14.57 15.97
C GLU A 98 -4.31 13.34 16.86
N GLU A 99 -5.26 12.45 16.51
CA GLU A 99 -5.48 11.18 17.20
C GLU A 99 -5.75 10.05 16.19
N VAL A 100 -5.19 8.87 16.49
CA VAL A 100 -5.49 7.60 15.84
C VAL A 100 -6.37 6.82 16.81
N PHE A 101 -7.66 6.63 16.47
CA PHE A 101 -8.63 6.00 17.37
C PHE A 101 -8.57 4.47 17.30
N ASP A 102 -8.62 3.90 16.09
CA ASP A 102 -8.57 2.44 15.87
C ASP A 102 -7.78 2.14 14.58
N PRO A 103 -6.59 1.52 14.64
CA PRO A 103 -5.80 1.21 13.45
C PRO A 103 -6.35 0.03 12.64
N THR A 104 -7.36 -0.69 13.17
CA THR A 104 -7.90 -1.90 12.56
C THR A 104 -8.48 -1.62 11.17
N GLY A 105 -8.05 -2.38 10.16
CA GLY A 105 -8.53 -2.25 8.78
C GLY A 105 -7.89 -1.12 7.98
N ALA A 106 -6.93 -0.36 8.54
CA ALA A 106 -6.23 0.70 7.80
C ALA A 106 -5.45 0.13 6.60
N GLY A 107 -4.80 -1.03 6.76
CA GLY A 107 -4.07 -1.73 5.69
C GLY A 107 -4.98 -2.19 4.56
N ASP A 108 -6.10 -2.82 4.90
CA ASP A 108 -7.10 -3.26 3.91
C ASP A 108 -7.78 -2.07 3.21
N THR A 109 -8.07 -1.00 3.95
CA THR A 109 -8.63 0.23 3.38
C THR A 109 -7.65 0.92 2.45
N PHE A 110 -6.36 0.91 2.79
CA PHE A 110 -5.29 1.36 1.90
C PHE A 110 -5.28 0.53 0.62
N ALA A 111 -5.26 -0.80 0.73
CA ALA A 111 -5.23 -1.70 -0.42
C ALA A 111 -6.47 -1.52 -1.32
N GLY A 112 -7.65 -1.36 -0.72
CA GLY A 112 -8.90 -1.08 -1.41
C GLY A 112 -8.89 0.27 -2.14
N GLY A 113 -8.39 1.34 -1.52
CA GLY A 113 -8.25 2.65 -2.16
C GLY A 113 -7.23 2.64 -3.29
N PHE A 114 -6.11 1.95 -3.09
CA PHE A 114 -5.06 1.77 -4.07
C PHE A 114 -5.57 1.04 -5.33
N ILE A 115 -6.13 -0.17 -5.17
CA ILE A 115 -6.60 -0.96 -6.32
C ILE A 115 -7.85 -0.34 -6.94
N GLY A 116 -8.73 0.28 -6.14
CA GLY A 116 -9.92 0.96 -6.62
C GLY A 116 -9.60 2.16 -7.49
N TYR A 117 -8.58 2.95 -7.13
CA TYR A 117 -8.11 4.06 -7.96
C TYR A 117 -7.51 3.56 -9.29
N LEU A 118 -6.64 2.55 -9.25
CA LEU A 118 -6.03 1.99 -10.45
C LEU A 118 -7.09 1.43 -11.40
N ALA A 119 -8.06 0.68 -10.87
CA ALA A 119 -9.19 0.14 -11.63
C ALA A 119 -10.06 1.25 -12.26
N HIS A 120 -10.22 2.39 -11.58
CA HIS A 120 -10.95 3.54 -12.12
C HIS A 120 -10.22 4.22 -13.28
N THR A 121 -8.90 4.34 -13.18
CA THR A 121 -8.07 5.02 -14.19
C THR A 121 -7.65 4.13 -15.37
N ASP A 122 -7.70 2.81 -15.19
CA ASP A 122 -7.17 1.80 -16.13
C ASP A 122 -5.70 2.04 -16.55
N ASP A 123 -4.90 2.63 -15.66
CA ASP A 123 -3.48 2.90 -15.87
C ASP A 123 -2.64 2.33 -14.72
N ILE A 124 -1.76 1.39 -15.02
CA ILE A 124 -0.84 0.75 -14.07
C ILE A 124 0.59 1.30 -14.15
N SER A 125 0.76 2.45 -14.81
CA SER A 125 2.07 3.11 -14.89
C SER A 125 2.61 3.48 -13.51
N PHE A 126 3.94 3.51 -13.38
CA PHE A 126 4.59 3.91 -12.13
C PHE A 126 4.15 5.30 -11.64
N GLU A 127 3.89 6.25 -12.54
CA GLU A 127 3.40 7.57 -12.14
C GLU A 127 1.98 7.50 -11.59
N ASN A 128 1.11 6.69 -12.18
CA ASN A 128 -0.26 6.54 -11.68
C ASN A 128 -0.32 5.71 -10.39
N LEU A 129 0.60 4.76 -10.19
CA LEU A 129 0.79 4.06 -8.92
C LEU A 129 1.13 5.01 -7.76
N LYS A 130 1.88 6.09 -8.00
CA LYS A 130 2.11 7.13 -6.97
C LYS A 130 0.80 7.75 -6.52
N ASN A 131 -0.08 8.09 -7.47
CA ASN A 131 -1.41 8.62 -7.15
C ASN A 131 -2.24 7.57 -6.40
N ALA A 132 -2.24 6.32 -6.85
CA ALA A 132 -2.96 5.23 -6.18
C ALA A 132 -2.57 5.09 -4.70
N ILE A 133 -1.28 5.27 -4.36
CA ILE A 133 -0.81 5.27 -2.97
C ILE A 133 -1.35 6.45 -2.19
N ILE A 134 -1.39 7.65 -2.77
CA ILE A 134 -1.98 8.82 -2.12
C ILE A 134 -3.49 8.58 -1.86
N TYR A 135 -4.22 7.99 -2.81
CA TYR A 135 -5.63 7.63 -2.62
C TYR A 135 -5.81 6.54 -1.54
N GLY A 136 -4.96 5.51 -1.52
CA GLY A 136 -4.94 4.50 -0.46
C GLY A 136 -4.66 5.11 0.91
N SER A 137 -3.61 5.93 1.03
CA SER A 137 -3.25 6.64 2.28
C SER A 137 -4.36 7.58 2.75
N ASN A 138 -5.03 8.24 1.81
CA ASN A 138 -6.18 9.08 2.10
C ASN A 138 -7.32 8.28 2.75
N LEU A 139 -7.76 7.19 2.13
CA LEU A 139 -8.84 6.38 2.71
C LEU A 139 -8.42 5.74 4.04
N ALA A 140 -7.17 5.29 4.16
CA ALA A 140 -6.65 4.76 5.42
C ALA A 140 -6.65 5.82 6.53
N SER A 141 -6.37 7.08 6.22
CA SER A 141 -6.43 8.18 7.19
C SER A 141 -7.83 8.40 7.76
N PHE A 142 -8.89 8.12 6.99
CA PHE A 142 -10.26 8.13 7.49
C PHE A 142 -10.56 6.87 8.31
N CYS A 143 -10.13 5.69 7.83
CA CYS A 143 -10.39 4.42 8.51
C CYS A 143 -10.04 4.47 10.00
N VAL A 144 -8.93 5.13 10.33
CA VAL A 144 -8.41 5.15 11.70
C VAL A 144 -9.09 6.14 12.65
N GLU A 145 -10.00 6.99 12.16
CA GLU A 145 -10.67 8.03 12.96
C GLU A 145 -11.77 7.50 13.88
N LYS A 146 -12.31 6.29 13.61
CA LYS A 146 -13.41 5.69 14.38
C LYS A 146 -13.25 4.17 14.46
N PHE A 147 -13.97 3.55 15.39
CA PHE A 147 -13.96 2.10 15.57
C PHE A 147 -14.41 1.34 14.32
N GLY A 148 -13.64 0.34 13.92
CA GLY A 148 -13.94 -0.54 12.80
C GLY A 148 -14.28 0.23 11.52
N THR A 149 -15.42 -0.09 10.90
CA THR A 149 -15.82 0.49 9.60
C THR A 149 -16.69 1.74 9.72
N GLU A 150 -16.89 2.28 10.93
CA GLU A 150 -17.87 3.35 11.17
C GLU A 150 -17.57 4.63 10.39
N ARG A 151 -16.29 5.03 10.31
CA ARG A 151 -15.92 6.25 9.56
C ARG A 151 -16.17 6.09 8.06
N MET A 152 -15.98 4.88 7.52
CA MET A 152 -16.11 4.59 6.10
C MET A 152 -17.57 4.61 5.62
N LYS A 153 -18.54 4.24 6.48
CA LYS A 153 -19.97 4.22 6.11
C LYS A 153 -20.54 5.59 5.79
N ASN A 154 -19.97 6.65 6.38
CA ASN A 154 -20.45 8.02 6.24
C ASN A 154 -19.44 8.90 5.46
N LEU A 155 -18.48 8.30 4.78
CA LEU A 155 -17.45 9.02 4.03
C LEU A 155 -18.03 9.56 2.72
N SER A 156 -17.97 10.89 2.55
CA SER A 156 -18.43 11.56 1.33
C SER A 156 -17.31 11.72 0.31
N LYS A 157 -17.65 12.01 -0.95
CA LYS A 157 -16.66 12.32 -1.99
C LYS A 157 -15.96 13.65 -1.70
N GLU A 158 -16.69 14.60 -1.12
CA GLU A 158 -16.20 15.90 -0.69
C GLU A 158 -15.12 15.74 0.38
N ASP A 159 -15.34 14.89 1.39
CA ASP A 159 -14.35 14.57 2.43
C ASP A 159 -13.06 14.04 1.79
N ILE A 160 -13.18 13.06 0.90
CA ILE A 160 -12.05 12.44 0.20
C ILE A 160 -11.26 13.50 -0.58
N ASN A 161 -11.94 14.37 -1.32
CA ASN A 161 -11.30 15.42 -2.11
C ASN A 161 -10.60 16.47 -1.22
N MET A 162 -11.23 16.87 -0.11
CA MET A 162 -10.61 17.80 0.84
C MET A 162 -9.31 17.21 1.42
N ARG A 163 -9.34 15.95 1.82
CA ARG A 163 -8.18 15.21 2.32
C ARG A 163 -7.08 15.08 1.27
N LEU A 164 -7.42 14.80 0.00
CA LEU A 164 -6.44 14.78 -1.10
C LEU A 164 -5.72 16.12 -1.26
N GLU A 165 -6.45 17.23 -1.14
CA GLU A 165 -5.83 18.57 -1.21
C GLU A 165 -4.88 18.82 -0.04
N GLU A 166 -5.12 18.24 1.14
CA GLU A 166 -4.16 18.25 2.26
C GLU A 166 -2.89 17.44 1.93
N PHE A 167 -3.02 16.20 1.43
CA PHE A 167 -1.88 15.41 0.96
C PHE A 167 -1.05 16.13 -0.12
N LYS A 168 -1.72 16.80 -1.06
CA LYS A 168 -1.07 17.59 -2.10
C LYS A 168 -0.29 18.76 -1.51
N LYS A 169 -0.84 19.47 -0.51
CA LYS A 169 -0.12 20.55 0.19
C LYS A 169 1.11 20.04 0.94
N LEU A 170 1.06 18.83 1.52
CA LEU A 170 2.20 18.23 2.22
C LEU A 170 3.38 17.88 1.31
N THR A 171 3.11 17.62 0.03
CA THR A 171 4.12 17.17 -0.94
C THR A 171 4.67 18.29 -1.82
N GLN A 172 4.05 19.47 -1.79
CA GLN A 172 4.47 20.63 -2.59
C GLN A 172 5.34 21.57 -1.77
N PHE A 173 6.61 21.70 -2.16
CA PHE A 173 7.52 22.71 -1.62
C PHE A 173 8.29 23.41 -2.75
N LYS A 174 8.71 24.64 -2.49
CA LYS A 174 9.57 25.41 -3.40
C LYS A 174 10.98 25.42 -2.82
N ILE A 175 11.96 24.94 -3.58
CA ILE A 175 13.38 25.12 -3.24
C ILE A 175 13.94 26.17 -4.20
N ALA A 176 14.49 27.26 -3.65
CA ALA A 176 15.37 28.14 -4.39
C ALA A 176 16.80 27.70 -4.10
N LEU A 177 17.47 27.14 -5.10
CA LEU A 177 18.90 26.84 -5.01
C LEU A 177 19.65 28.14 -5.32
N LYS A 178 20.55 28.55 -4.42
CA LYS A 178 21.47 29.66 -4.65
C LYS A 178 22.64 29.20 -5.51
#